data_AF-A0A5C6LMT7-F1
#
_entry.id   AF-A0A5C6LMT7-F1
#
_cell.length_a   1.000
_cell.length_b   1.000
_cell.length_c   1.000
_cell.angle_alpha   90.00
_cell.angle_beta   90.00
_cell.angle_gamma   90.00
#
_symmetry.space_group_name_H-M   'P 1'
#
loop_
_entity.id
_entity.type
_entity.pdbx_description
1 polymer ?
#
loop_
_entity_poly.entity_id
_entity_poly.type
_entity_poly.pdbx_seq_one_letter_code
_entity_poly.pdbx_strand_id
1 'polypeptide(L)'
;MRTLTRRLLWIAAISVFIASCTKDDIPTLPTPSATDTREATVEAVTLSENFESGTKGAYAAANVTLGSGSWYFDDALIGNLSTDAKTGVASARIRNTGSITMNFNATGANTVSIAHAVFGSDGSSTWQLWISTNNGSSYTQTGSTVTSSSTSLQTVTFNVNVTGNVRLSIRKVSGGSNRINIDNIVINTTGGGTGAGDNSHLLLGNPSGAATSIAFPTNYLVDQTYYSFSYNNARSTPNWVSWHLNSGDIGSTSRQDDFRPNTSLPTGWYQVGSGSYSGSGFDRGHNCPSGDRTSSVTANSSTFLMTNMIPQAPQNNQQTWNNLEIYIRSLVSAGNEVYIIMGNYDTGGTGSNGGTTSTIDNGHVTVPSNVWKVIVVIPDGNNDLSRISTSTRVIAVNTPNVNSISSDWKSYRTTVDAIESATGYDLLSGLPANVQQVIEAQVDNL
;
A
#
# COMPACT_ATOMS: atom_id res chain seq x y z
N MET A 1 -37.26 -79.74 -22.08
CA MET A 1 -37.07 -78.47 -22.81
C MET A 1 -36.00 -77.66 -22.10
N ARG A 2 -35.04 -77.15 -22.89
CA ARG A 2 -33.84 -76.37 -22.54
C ARG A 2 -32.69 -77.12 -21.85
N THR A 3 -31.62 -77.17 -22.64
CA THR A 3 -30.38 -77.95 -22.62
C THR A 3 -29.29 -77.31 -21.78
N LEU A 4 -28.54 -78.14 -21.05
CA LEU A 4 -27.18 -77.90 -20.57
C LEU A 4 -26.22 -77.77 -21.77
N THR A 5 -25.33 -76.77 -21.75
CA THR A 5 -24.18 -76.67 -22.68
C THR A 5 -22.86 -76.55 -21.91
N ARG A 6 -21.97 -77.50 -22.21
CA ARG A 6 -20.55 -77.60 -21.81
C ARG A 6 -19.70 -76.42 -22.33
N ARG A 7 -18.68 -75.98 -21.57
CA ARG A 7 -17.30 -75.62 -22.02
C ARG A 7 -16.35 -75.68 -20.80
N LEU A 8 -15.53 -76.73 -20.66
CA LEU A 8 -14.09 -76.84 -21.02
C LEU A 8 -13.14 -75.74 -20.48
N LEU A 9 -12.29 -76.17 -19.53
CA LEU A 9 -10.88 -75.85 -19.20
C LEU A 9 -10.30 -74.47 -19.52
N TRP A 10 -9.61 -73.87 -18.54
CA TRP A 10 -8.18 -73.53 -18.58
C TRP A 10 -7.61 -73.41 -17.16
N ILE A 11 -6.54 -74.16 -16.87
CA ILE A 11 -5.71 -74.06 -15.67
C ILE A 11 -4.66 -72.99 -15.95
N ALA A 12 -4.51 -71.99 -15.08
CA ALA A 12 -3.42 -71.02 -15.11
C ALA A 12 -2.79 -70.89 -13.73
N ALA A 13 -1.46 -70.89 -13.74
CA ALA A 13 -0.57 -71.11 -12.61
C ALA A 13 -0.55 -69.98 -11.57
N ILE A 14 -0.39 -70.37 -10.31
CA ILE A 14 -0.03 -69.50 -9.18
C ILE A 14 1.47 -69.20 -9.30
N SER A 15 1.82 -67.92 -9.36
CA SER A 15 3.19 -67.42 -9.18
C SER A 15 3.16 -66.26 -8.20
N VAL A 16 3.61 -66.52 -6.99
CA VAL A 16 3.82 -65.53 -5.94
C VAL A 16 5.14 -64.82 -6.23
N PHE A 17 5.09 -63.54 -6.57
CA PHE A 17 6.25 -62.65 -6.58
C PHE A 17 6.13 -61.66 -5.42
N ILE A 18 7.01 -61.83 -4.44
CA ILE A 18 7.28 -60.87 -3.37
C ILE A 18 8.28 -59.89 -3.96
N ALA A 19 7.86 -58.65 -4.24
CA ALA A 19 8.75 -57.58 -4.67
C ALA A 19 8.97 -56.61 -3.50
N SER A 20 10.23 -56.58 -3.07
CA SER A 20 10.81 -55.64 -2.11
C SER A 20 10.83 -54.23 -2.70
N CYS A 21 10.20 -53.25 -2.04
CA CYS A 21 10.37 -51.84 -2.37
C CYS A 21 11.59 -51.28 -1.62
N THR A 22 12.66 -51.02 -2.36
CA THR A 22 13.82 -50.23 -1.92
C THR A 22 13.45 -48.75 -1.82
N LYS A 23 13.94 -48.09 -0.77
CA LYS A 23 13.90 -46.64 -0.61
C LYS A 23 14.92 -46.03 -1.58
N ASP A 24 14.47 -45.20 -2.51
CA ASP A 24 15.38 -44.36 -3.28
C ASP A 24 15.80 -43.16 -2.41
N ASP A 25 17.10 -43.05 -2.18
CA ASP A 25 17.73 -41.90 -1.52
C ASP A 25 17.65 -40.68 -2.45
N ILE A 26 16.87 -39.66 -2.03
CA ILE A 26 16.86 -38.35 -2.70
C ILE A 26 18.16 -37.62 -2.33
N PRO A 27 18.90 -37.05 -3.30
CA PRO A 27 20.10 -36.25 -3.02
C PRO A 27 19.75 -35.07 -2.12
N THR A 28 20.43 -34.95 -0.98
CA THR A 28 20.35 -33.79 -0.09
C THR A 28 20.84 -32.55 -0.83
N LEU A 29 19.94 -31.60 -1.11
CA LEU A 29 20.30 -30.27 -1.56
C LEU A 29 21.15 -29.58 -0.48
N PRO A 30 22.23 -28.86 -0.86
CA PRO A 30 23.07 -28.18 0.12
C PRO A 30 22.27 -27.11 0.87
N THR A 31 22.43 -27.11 2.19
CA THR A 31 21.88 -26.11 3.10
C THR A 31 22.42 -24.71 2.73
N PRO A 32 21.57 -23.70 2.49
CA PRO A 32 22.06 -22.33 2.37
C PRO A 32 22.61 -21.89 3.73
N SER A 33 23.88 -21.55 3.75
CA SER A 33 24.56 -20.92 4.88
C SER A 33 23.86 -19.61 5.22
N ALA A 34 23.52 -19.42 6.50
CA ALA A 34 23.02 -18.16 7.03
C ALA A 34 24.03 -17.04 6.75
N THR A 35 23.72 -16.20 5.76
CA THR A 35 24.47 -14.98 5.47
C THR A 35 23.46 -13.88 5.27
N ASP A 36 23.30 -13.07 6.32
CA ASP A 36 22.88 -11.67 6.34
C ASP A 36 22.08 -11.17 5.12
N THR A 37 20.78 -11.49 5.08
CA THR A 37 19.84 -10.75 4.23
C THR A 37 19.30 -9.57 5.01
N ARG A 38 20.03 -8.46 4.99
CA ARG A 38 19.45 -7.13 5.26
C ARG A 38 18.40 -6.87 4.20
N GLU A 39 17.13 -7.12 4.51
CA GLU A 39 16.02 -6.70 3.68
C GLU A 39 16.01 -5.16 3.62
N ALA A 40 16.26 -4.65 2.41
CA ALA A 40 16.16 -3.24 2.11
C ALA A 40 14.69 -2.83 2.18
N THR A 41 14.36 -1.95 3.12
CA THR A 41 13.09 -1.22 3.13
C THR A 41 12.86 -0.59 1.77
N VAL A 42 11.85 -1.08 1.02
CA VAL A 42 11.51 -0.54 -0.30
C VAL A 42 10.92 0.86 -0.12
N GLU A 43 11.77 1.85 -0.34
CA GLU A 43 11.43 3.24 -0.51
C GLU A 43 10.42 3.40 -1.65
N ALA A 44 9.36 4.17 -1.40
CA ALA A 44 8.37 4.47 -2.42
C ALA A 44 8.60 5.84 -3.02
N VAL A 45 8.59 5.87 -4.34
CA VAL A 45 8.78 7.08 -5.12
C VAL A 45 7.53 7.94 -5.04
N THR A 46 7.57 9.05 -4.30
CA THR A 46 6.48 10.04 -4.30
C THR A 46 6.61 11.02 -5.45
N LEU A 47 7.81 11.18 -6.00
CA LEU A 47 8.07 12.01 -7.18
C LEU A 47 9.28 11.49 -7.95
N SER A 48 9.15 11.44 -9.28
CA SER A 48 10.26 11.20 -10.20
C SER A 48 10.31 12.30 -11.25
N GLU A 49 11.48 12.86 -11.50
CA GLU A 49 11.76 13.79 -12.60
C GLU A 49 13.01 13.33 -13.36
N ASN A 50 12.84 13.07 -14.66
CA ASN A 50 13.88 12.54 -15.55
C ASN A 50 14.20 13.50 -16.71
N PHE A 51 13.62 14.69 -16.74
CA PHE A 51 13.82 15.74 -17.75
C PHE A 51 13.48 15.34 -19.20
N GLU A 52 12.78 14.22 -19.39
CA GLU A 52 12.39 13.69 -20.71
C GLU A 52 11.17 14.44 -21.31
N SER A 53 10.67 15.46 -20.62
CA SER A 53 9.55 16.28 -21.05
C SER A 53 9.81 17.76 -20.78
N GLY A 54 9.23 18.62 -21.62
CA GLY A 54 9.53 20.04 -21.61
C GLY A 54 10.82 20.37 -22.38
N THR A 55 11.03 21.66 -22.65
CA THR A 55 12.24 22.14 -23.33
C THR A 55 12.67 23.49 -22.77
N LYS A 56 13.98 23.69 -22.64
CA LYS A 56 14.60 24.99 -22.33
C LYS A 56 16.03 24.98 -22.84
N GLY A 57 16.29 25.59 -23.99
CA GLY A 57 17.63 25.60 -24.61
C GLY A 57 18.56 26.73 -24.16
N ALA A 58 18.04 27.73 -23.43
CA ALA A 58 18.79 28.90 -22.99
C ALA A 58 19.09 28.83 -21.49
N TYR A 59 20.23 29.41 -21.06
CA TYR A 59 20.59 29.50 -19.64
C TYR A 59 19.86 30.60 -18.87
N ALA A 60 19.26 31.59 -19.56
CA ALA A 60 18.52 32.68 -18.92
C ALA A 60 17.39 32.14 -18.03
N ALA A 61 17.15 32.80 -16.90
CA ALA A 61 16.21 32.28 -15.90
C ALA A 61 14.78 32.18 -16.42
N ALA A 62 14.13 31.03 -16.24
CA ALA A 62 12.74 30.82 -16.63
C ALA A 62 12.12 29.61 -15.93
N ASN A 63 10.78 29.61 -15.83
CA ASN A 63 10.01 28.43 -15.47
C ASN A 63 9.89 27.48 -16.67
N VAL A 64 9.95 26.18 -16.41
CA VAL A 64 9.71 25.10 -17.37
C VAL A 64 8.69 24.15 -16.78
N THR A 65 7.72 23.72 -17.58
CA THR A 65 6.81 22.64 -17.20
C THR A 65 7.41 21.32 -17.66
N LEU A 66 7.70 20.45 -16.69
CA LEU A 66 8.25 19.11 -16.88
C LEU A 66 7.21 18.06 -16.46
N GLY A 67 7.58 16.78 -16.51
CA GLY A 67 6.71 15.65 -16.24
C GLY A 67 6.28 15.57 -14.78
N SER A 68 7.16 15.98 -13.86
CA SER A 68 6.81 16.06 -12.43
C SER A 68 6.04 17.32 -12.05
N GLY A 69 6.14 18.40 -12.83
CA GLY A 69 5.53 19.69 -12.52
C GLY A 69 6.33 20.90 -13.03
N SER A 70 6.05 22.08 -12.49
CA SER A 70 6.75 23.32 -12.89
C SER A 70 8.05 23.52 -12.11
N TRP A 71 9.14 23.80 -12.81
CA TRP A 71 10.46 24.05 -12.23
C TRP A 71 11.01 25.40 -12.69
N TYR A 72 11.63 26.15 -11.79
CA TYR A 72 12.41 27.34 -12.10
C TYR A 72 13.87 26.95 -12.35
N PHE A 73 14.38 27.34 -13.52
CA PHE A 73 15.77 27.12 -13.93
C PHE A 73 16.47 28.47 -13.99
N ASP A 74 17.59 28.63 -13.30
CA ASP A 74 18.45 29.82 -13.35
C ASP A 74 19.90 29.40 -13.62
N ASP A 75 20.53 30.03 -14.62
CA ASP A 75 21.80 29.60 -15.19
C ASP A 75 21.86 28.08 -15.47
N ALA A 76 20.70 27.55 -15.89
CA ALA A 76 20.48 26.14 -16.16
C ALA A 76 19.60 25.96 -17.41
N LEU A 77 19.70 24.82 -18.07
CA LEU A 77 18.91 24.47 -19.26
C LEU A 77 18.59 22.97 -19.28
N ILE A 78 17.73 22.53 -20.20
CA ILE A 78 17.52 21.11 -20.54
C ILE A 78 18.41 20.77 -21.74
N GLY A 79 19.45 19.97 -21.48
CA GLY A 79 20.49 19.62 -22.44
C GLY A 79 20.23 18.25 -23.07
N ASN A 80 20.46 18.14 -24.37
CA ASN A 80 20.30 16.92 -25.15
C ASN A 80 21.50 16.64 -26.07
N LEU A 81 22.64 17.30 -25.84
CA LEU A 81 23.85 17.08 -26.63
C LEU A 81 24.44 15.71 -26.32
N SER A 82 25.23 15.14 -27.23
CA SER A 82 25.96 13.88 -26.99
C SER A 82 26.91 13.95 -25.78
N THR A 83 27.36 15.15 -25.40
CA THR A 83 28.21 15.41 -24.25
C THR A 83 27.46 15.63 -22.94
N ASP A 84 26.12 15.76 -22.98
CA ASP A 84 25.31 15.73 -21.78
C ASP A 84 25.23 14.30 -21.25
N ALA A 85 25.70 14.10 -20.02
CA ALA A 85 25.44 12.86 -19.29
C ALA A 85 23.94 12.80 -18.95
N LYS A 86 23.28 11.73 -19.39
CA LYS A 86 21.82 11.57 -19.31
C LYS A 86 21.39 10.12 -19.49
N THR A 87 20.20 9.80 -18.99
CA THR A 87 19.48 8.56 -19.25
C THR A 87 18.26 8.89 -20.12
N GLY A 88 18.23 8.41 -21.35
CA GLY A 88 17.21 8.82 -22.31
C GLY A 88 17.70 9.96 -23.21
N VAL A 89 16.86 10.97 -23.41
CA VAL A 89 17.04 12.03 -24.42
C VAL A 89 17.62 13.30 -23.81
N ALA A 90 17.35 13.61 -22.55
CA ALA A 90 17.75 14.88 -21.95
C ALA A 90 18.17 14.80 -20.48
N SER A 91 18.87 15.83 -20.00
CA SER A 91 19.15 16.05 -18.58
C SER A 91 19.19 17.55 -18.28
N ALA A 92 19.08 17.95 -17.03
CA ALA A 92 19.34 19.33 -16.65
C ALA A 92 20.85 19.61 -16.69
N ARG A 93 21.26 20.75 -17.27
CA ARG A 93 22.65 21.21 -17.27
C ARG A 93 22.76 22.57 -16.58
N ILE A 94 23.60 22.64 -15.56
CA ILE A 94 23.78 23.82 -14.70
C ILE A 94 25.21 24.35 -14.85
N ARG A 95 25.38 25.67 -14.97
CA ARG A 95 26.69 26.35 -15.02
C ARG A 95 26.83 27.39 -13.92
N ASN A 96 28.00 28.03 -13.82
CA ASN A 96 28.28 29.07 -12.82
C ASN A 96 27.84 28.60 -11.43
N THR A 97 27.05 29.41 -10.72
CA THR A 97 26.38 29.08 -9.46
C THR A 97 24.86 28.97 -9.64
N GLY A 98 24.41 28.45 -10.78
CA GLY A 98 23.00 28.32 -11.14
C GLY A 98 22.24 27.27 -10.32
N SER A 99 20.93 27.18 -10.54
CA SER A 99 20.05 26.26 -9.82
C SER A 99 18.85 25.77 -10.63
N ILE A 100 18.28 24.66 -10.19
CA ILE A 100 16.95 24.18 -10.58
C ILE A 100 16.10 24.00 -9.33
N THR A 101 14.88 24.55 -9.32
CA THR A 101 14.04 24.64 -8.12
C THR A 101 12.58 24.31 -8.43
N MET A 102 11.92 23.53 -7.57
CA MET A 102 10.50 23.20 -7.73
C MET A 102 9.58 24.41 -7.46
N ASN A 103 8.54 24.59 -8.28
CA ASN A 103 7.45 25.55 -8.04
C ASN A 103 6.17 24.91 -7.48
N PHE A 104 6.22 23.62 -7.17
CA PHE A 104 5.12 22.81 -6.64
C PHE A 104 5.62 21.98 -5.46
N ASN A 105 4.70 21.41 -4.70
CA ASN A 105 5.04 20.60 -3.52
C ASN A 105 4.99 19.11 -3.86
N ALA A 106 5.98 18.36 -3.39
CA ALA A 106 5.86 16.94 -3.13
C ALA A 106 5.30 16.71 -1.71
N THR A 107 4.78 15.50 -1.46
CA THR A 107 4.23 15.09 -0.16
C THR A 107 5.27 14.27 0.60
N GLY A 108 6.02 14.92 1.47
CA GLY A 108 7.10 14.31 2.26
C GLY A 108 8.34 13.95 1.44
N ALA A 109 9.44 13.70 2.15
CA ALA A 109 10.68 13.18 1.60
C ALA A 109 11.49 12.51 2.72
N ASN A 110 11.69 11.20 2.63
CA ASN A 110 12.56 10.47 3.55
C ASN A 110 13.95 10.39 2.96
N THR A 111 14.06 10.04 1.68
CA THR A 111 15.28 10.22 0.91
C THR A 111 15.04 10.99 -0.37
N VAL A 112 16.11 11.61 -0.88
CA VAL A 112 16.14 12.22 -2.20
C VAL A 112 17.36 11.67 -2.92
N SER A 113 17.14 10.93 -4.01
CA SER A 113 18.19 10.41 -4.87
C SER A 113 18.32 11.26 -6.13
N ILE A 114 19.54 11.62 -6.51
CA ILE A 114 19.82 12.49 -7.65
C ILE A 114 21.00 11.93 -8.43
N ALA A 115 20.82 11.71 -9.73
CA ALA A 115 21.93 11.38 -10.62
C ALA A 115 22.68 12.66 -11.05
N HIS A 116 24.00 12.63 -11.03
CA HIS A 116 24.85 13.76 -11.34
C HIS A 116 26.15 13.35 -12.04
N ALA A 117 26.68 14.25 -12.88
CA ALA A 117 27.96 14.08 -13.57
C ALA A 117 28.56 15.45 -13.96
N VAL A 118 29.80 15.47 -14.43
CA VAL A 118 30.35 16.61 -15.16
C VAL A 118 29.82 16.60 -16.60
N PHE A 119 29.70 17.77 -17.21
CA PHE A 119 29.35 17.87 -18.63
C PHE A 119 30.58 17.61 -19.51
N GLY A 120 30.50 16.65 -20.43
CA GLY A 120 31.58 16.36 -21.39
C GLY A 120 32.94 16.15 -20.71
N SER A 121 33.88 17.06 -20.96
CA SER A 121 35.23 17.04 -20.38
C SER A 121 35.48 18.19 -19.39
N ASP A 122 34.41 18.83 -18.89
CA ASP A 122 34.53 19.89 -17.89
C ASP A 122 35.15 19.35 -16.59
N GLY A 123 35.86 20.22 -15.86
CA GLY A 123 36.47 19.85 -14.58
C GLY A 123 35.43 19.65 -13.46
N SER A 124 35.86 19.03 -12.35
CA SER A 124 34.97 18.74 -11.23
C SER A 124 34.29 19.99 -10.68
N SER A 125 33.07 19.83 -10.17
CA SER A 125 32.24 20.91 -9.65
C SER A 125 31.38 20.44 -8.48
N THR A 126 31.10 21.36 -7.55
CA THR A 126 30.35 21.08 -6.33
C THR A 126 28.95 21.67 -6.37
N TRP A 127 27.99 20.98 -5.75
CA TRP A 127 26.60 21.40 -5.64
C TRP A 127 25.98 20.94 -4.31
N GLN A 128 24.82 21.49 -3.97
CA GLN A 128 24.12 21.24 -2.73
C GLN A 128 22.63 20.99 -2.98
N LEU A 129 22.04 20.12 -2.17
CA LEU A 129 20.59 19.98 -2.06
C LEU A 129 20.05 20.93 -1.00
N TRP A 130 18.98 21.65 -1.33
CA TRP A 130 18.26 22.55 -0.44
C TRP A 130 16.77 22.20 -0.43
N ILE A 131 16.17 22.19 0.76
CA ILE A 131 14.78 21.77 0.99
C ILE A 131 13.97 22.93 1.57
N SER A 132 12.75 23.09 1.08
CA SER A 132 11.74 23.97 1.67
C SER A 132 10.56 23.16 2.18
N THR A 133 10.13 23.46 3.40
CA THR A 133 8.90 22.91 4.02
C THR A 133 7.77 23.92 4.13
N ASN A 134 7.96 25.13 3.58
CA ASN A 134 7.03 26.25 3.68
C ASN A 134 6.68 26.81 2.30
N ASN A 135 6.35 25.92 1.36
CA ASN A 135 5.91 26.27 0.00
C ASN A 135 6.91 27.14 -0.80
N GLY A 136 8.20 27.02 -0.51
CA GLY A 136 9.26 27.75 -1.20
C GLY A 136 9.59 29.13 -0.62
N SER A 137 9.02 29.53 0.52
CA SER A 137 9.35 30.82 1.15
C SER A 137 10.80 30.87 1.68
N SER A 138 11.30 29.76 2.21
CA SER A 138 12.71 29.62 2.61
C SER A 138 13.22 28.21 2.33
N TYR A 139 14.55 28.09 2.18
CA TYR A 139 15.21 26.81 1.93
C TYR A 139 16.39 26.62 2.89
N THR A 140 16.59 25.37 3.33
CA THR A 140 17.72 24.96 4.16
C THR A 140 18.54 23.89 3.45
N GLN A 141 19.87 23.99 3.50
CA GLN A 141 20.74 22.95 2.96
C GLN A 141 20.49 21.62 3.67
N THR A 142 20.39 20.52 2.91
CA THR A 142 20.21 19.17 3.43
C THR A 142 21.34 18.26 2.96
N GLY A 143 22.00 17.62 3.92
CA GLY A 143 23.17 16.78 3.69
C GLY A 143 24.42 17.54 3.22
N SER A 144 25.43 16.76 2.86
CA SER A 144 26.76 17.23 2.49
C SER A 144 26.78 17.90 1.12
N THR A 145 27.72 18.83 0.91
CA THR A 145 28.06 19.29 -0.45
C THR A 145 28.56 18.11 -1.29
N VAL A 146 28.02 17.95 -2.49
CA VAL A 146 28.36 16.86 -3.42
C VAL A 146 29.32 17.36 -4.48
N THR A 147 30.30 16.53 -4.84
CA THR A 147 31.25 16.79 -5.94
C THR A 147 30.94 15.90 -7.13
N SER A 148 30.60 16.50 -8.27
CA SER A 148 30.58 15.82 -9.56
C SER A 148 32.00 15.81 -10.14
N SER A 149 32.56 14.62 -10.34
CA SER A 149 33.90 14.42 -10.94
C SER A 149 33.93 13.42 -12.10
N SER A 150 32.88 12.61 -12.25
CA SER A 150 32.73 11.60 -13.30
C SER A 150 31.98 12.15 -14.51
N THR A 151 32.34 11.70 -15.71
CA THR A 151 31.61 11.98 -16.96
C THR A 151 30.40 11.05 -17.15
N SER A 152 30.33 9.95 -16.41
CA SER A 152 29.16 9.08 -16.32
C SER A 152 28.31 9.45 -15.10
N LEU A 153 26.98 9.34 -15.23
CA LEU A 153 26.05 9.59 -14.14
C LEU A 153 26.39 8.73 -12.92
N GLN A 154 26.48 9.38 -11.76
CA GLN A 154 26.57 8.76 -10.44
C GLN A 154 25.34 9.19 -9.64
N THR A 155 24.79 8.30 -8.83
CA THR A 155 23.63 8.63 -7.99
C THR A 155 24.10 8.89 -6.56
N VAL A 156 23.66 10.01 -5.99
CA VAL A 156 23.79 10.32 -4.56
C VAL A 156 22.41 10.30 -3.93
N THR A 157 22.31 9.78 -2.71
CA THR A 157 21.07 9.74 -1.93
C THR A 157 21.25 10.53 -0.64
N PHE A 158 20.33 11.45 -0.39
CA PHE A 158 20.27 12.27 0.82
C PHE A 158 19.19 11.75 1.75
N ASN A 159 19.50 11.60 3.02
CA ASN A 159 18.48 11.38 4.06
C ASN A 159 17.88 12.74 4.43
N VAL A 160 16.60 12.93 4.17
CA VAL A 160 15.88 14.20 4.36
C VAL A 160 14.93 14.12 5.56
N ASN A 161 14.12 13.07 5.65
CA ASN A 161 13.17 12.81 6.75
C ASN A 161 12.27 14.00 7.10
N VAL A 162 11.58 14.55 6.11
CA VAL A 162 10.60 15.63 6.26
C VAL A 162 9.20 15.16 5.86
N THR A 163 8.19 15.58 6.61
CA THR A 163 6.78 15.33 6.32
C THR A 163 6.10 16.60 5.82
N GLY A 164 4.92 16.46 5.21
CA GLY A 164 4.16 17.59 4.66
C GLY A 164 4.72 18.11 3.33
N ASN A 165 4.50 19.39 3.02
CA ASN A 165 4.90 19.96 1.74
C ASN A 165 6.42 20.05 1.63
N VAL A 166 6.98 19.50 0.55
CA VAL A 166 8.42 19.54 0.27
C VAL A 166 8.68 20.16 -1.10
N ARG A 167 9.66 21.08 -1.17
CA ARG A 167 10.25 21.54 -2.43
C ARG A 167 11.75 21.37 -2.42
N LEU A 168 12.31 20.95 -3.55
CA LEU A 168 13.75 20.83 -3.76
C LEU A 168 14.31 22.07 -4.48
N SER A 169 15.53 22.43 -4.15
CA SER A 169 16.40 23.33 -4.93
C SER A 169 17.79 22.72 -5.01
N ILE A 170 18.25 22.41 -6.22
CA ILE A 170 19.59 21.89 -6.48
C ILE A 170 20.45 23.06 -6.93
N ARG A 171 21.50 23.37 -6.16
CA ARG A 171 22.29 24.59 -6.34
C ARG A 171 23.74 24.23 -6.60
N LYS A 172 24.27 24.63 -7.75
CA LYS A 172 25.70 24.54 -8.00
C LYS A 172 26.41 25.62 -7.19
N VAL A 173 27.45 25.23 -6.45
CA VAL A 173 28.18 26.14 -5.54
C VAL A 173 29.62 26.37 -5.95
N SER A 174 30.22 25.49 -6.76
CA SER A 174 31.47 25.85 -7.44
C SER A 174 31.17 26.91 -8.49
N GLY A 175 31.93 28.01 -8.51
CA GLY A 175 31.84 29.00 -9.59
C GLY A 175 32.49 28.52 -10.89
N GLY A 176 32.71 29.46 -11.82
CA GLY A 176 33.45 29.24 -13.06
C GLY A 176 32.63 28.59 -14.19
N SER A 177 33.32 28.30 -15.30
CA SER A 177 32.70 27.85 -16.56
C SER A 177 32.32 26.36 -16.60
N ASN A 178 32.81 25.57 -15.65
CA ASN A 178 32.53 24.14 -15.59
C ASN A 178 31.04 23.90 -15.30
N ARG A 179 30.46 22.93 -16.01
CA ARG A 179 29.06 22.55 -15.93
C ARG A 179 28.89 21.17 -15.31
N ILE A 180 27.72 20.98 -14.72
CA ILE A 180 27.26 19.67 -14.24
C ILE A 180 25.98 19.29 -14.94
N ASN A 181 25.79 17.99 -15.14
CA ASN A 181 24.50 17.41 -15.49
C ASN A 181 23.82 16.88 -14.22
N ILE A 182 22.50 17.07 -14.16
CA ILE A 182 21.61 16.53 -13.14
C ILE A 182 20.50 15.78 -13.86
N ASP A 183 20.22 14.57 -13.41
CA ASP A 183 19.24 13.68 -14.02
C ASP A 183 18.58 12.77 -12.96
N ASN A 184 17.50 12.10 -13.32
CA ASN A 184 16.81 11.08 -12.52
C ASN A 184 16.67 11.47 -11.03
N ILE A 185 15.97 12.57 -10.78
CA ILE A 185 15.63 13.00 -9.42
C ILE A 185 14.49 12.12 -8.93
N VAL A 186 14.70 11.47 -7.79
CA VAL A 186 13.70 10.63 -7.14
C VAL A 186 13.55 11.11 -5.70
N ILE A 187 12.34 11.51 -5.32
CA ILE A 187 11.98 11.70 -3.92
C ILE A 187 11.32 10.41 -3.47
N ASN A 188 11.94 9.79 -2.47
CA ASN A 188 11.37 8.64 -1.82
C ASN A 188 10.86 9.02 -0.45
N THR A 189 9.68 8.51 -0.12
CA THR A 189 9.28 8.35 1.28
C THR A 189 9.53 6.89 1.64
N THR A 190 10.01 6.62 2.86
CA THR A 190 10.01 5.25 3.38
C THR A 190 8.54 4.89 3.49
N GLY A 191 8.05 3.99 2.63
CA GLY A 191 6.64 3.66 2.53
C GLY A 191 5.85 4.60 1.62
N GLY A 192 5.28 4.02 0.58
CA GLY A 192 4.41 4.68 -0.38
C GLY A 192 3.80 3.64 -1.30
N GLY A 193 2.88 2.87 -0.76
CA GLY A 193 1.54 3.42 -0.91
C GLY A 193 1.24 4.27 0.30
N THR A 194 0.64 5.44 0.07
CA THR A 194 -0.38 5.99 0.96
C THR A 194 0.03 6.15 2.43
N GLY A 195 0.86 7.15 2.70
CA GLY A 195 1.14 7.68 4.03
C GLY A 195 2.09 6.82 4.89
N ALA A 196 3.23 7.38 5.22
CA ALA A 196 4.08 6.90 6.31
C ALA A 196 4.55 8.10 7.13
N GLY A 197 3.58 8.95 7.47
CA GLY A 197 3.66 9.89 8.57
C GLY A 197 2.57 9.54 9.57
N ASP A 198 2.59 10.21 10.72
CA ASP A 198 1.48 10.21 11.68
C ASP A 198 0.11 10.19 11.02
N ASN A 199 -0.83 9.48 11.64
CA ASN A 199 -2.21 9.37 11.20
C ASN A 199 -2.39 8.69 9.82
N SER A 200 -1.34 8.08 9.26
CA SER A 200 -1.46 7.40 7.98
C SER A 200 -2.31 6.14 8.06
N HIS A 201 -3.16 5.95 7.05
CA HIS A 201 -3.91 4.73 6.83
C HIS A 201 -3.05 3.48 6.62
N LEU A 202 -1.77 3.59 6.22
CA LEU A 202 -0.81 2.48 6.17
C LEU A 202 0.35 2.61 7.16
N LEU A 203 0.18 3.38 8.25
CA LEU A 203 1.24 3.53 9.25
C LEU A 203 1.73 2.17 9.77
N LEU A 204 0.81 1.21 9.93
CA LEU A 204 1.10 -0.12 10.44
C LEU A 204 1.58 -1.10 9.36
N GLY A 205 1.91 -0.61 8.17
CA GLY A 205 2.47 -1.43 7.09
C GLY A 205 1.45 -1.80 6.01
N ASN A 206 1.93 -2.59 5.04
CA ASN A 206 1.19 -3.05 3.88
C ASN A 206 0.99 -4.57 3.98
N PRO A 207 -0.19 -5.03 4.45
CA PRO A 207 -0.40 -6.42 4.87
C PRO A 207 -0.02 -7.51 3.86
N SER A 208 -0.19 -7.22 2.57
CA SER A 208 -0.01 -8.20 1.49
C SER A 208 1.08 -7.82 0.50
N GLY A 209 1.88 -6.79 0.79
CA GLY A 209 2.82 -6.23 -0.18
C GLY A 209 2.14 -5.73 -1.46
N ALA A 210 0.93 -5.18 -1.35
CA ALA A 210 0.16 -4.67 -2.48
C ALA A 210 0.92 -3.56 -3.21
N ALA A 211 0.76 -3.47 -4.53
CA ALA A 211 1.48 -2.51 -5.37
C ALA A 211 0.52 -1.65 -6.20
N THR A 212 0.89 -0.41 -6.49
CA THR A 212 0.11 0.54 -7.32
C THR A 212 0.20 0.23 -8.83
N SER A 213 0.72 -0.95 -9.19
CA SER A 213 0.92 -1.38 -10.57
C SER A 213 -0.17 -2.35 -11.01
N ILE A 214 -0.74 -2.08 -12.19
CA ILE A 214 -1.75 -2.95 -12.83
C ILE A 214 -1.21 -4.35 -13.17
N ALA A 215 0.11 -4.56 -13.08
CA ALA A 215 0.72 -5.88 -13.19
C ALA A 215 0.34 -6.80 -12.01
N PHE A 216 -0.17 -6.25 -10.91
CA PHE A 216 -0.64 -6.98 -9.72
C PHE A 216 -2.16 -6.82 -9.55
N PRO A 217 -2.99 -7.26 -10.51
CA PRO A 217 -4.42 -6.96 -10.53
C PRO A 217 -5.23 -7.58 -9.38
N THR A 218 -4.69 -8.62 -8.73
CA THR A 218 -5.31 -9.27 -7.57
C THR A 218 -4.81 -8.73 -6.23
N ASN A 219 -3.86 -7.79 -6.25
CA ASN A 219 -3.24 -7.19 -5.07
C ASN A 219 -2.87 -5.72 -5.34
N TYR A 220 -3.82 -4.97 -5.88
CA TYR A 220 -3.62 -3.62 -6.41
C TYR A 220 -3.84 -2.56 -5.33
N LEU A 221 -2.79 -1.84 -4.98
CA LEU A 221 -2.83 -0.84 -3.90
C LEU A 221 -3.46 0.46 -4.38
N VAL A 222 -4.44 0.95 -3.62
CA VAL A 222 -5.15 2.21 -3.87
C VAL A 222 -5.13 3.10 -2.63
N ASP A 223 -4.73 4.36 -2.83
CA ASP A 223 -5.00 5.46 -1.91
C ASP A 223 -6.37 6.05 -2.23
N GLN A 224 -7.30 6.00 -1.28
CA GLN A 224 -8.60 6.64 -1.44
C GLN A 224 -8.73 7.92 -0.61
N THR A 225 -7.59 8.48 -0.17
CA THR A 225 -7.48 9.68 0.68
C THR A 225 -7.97 9.50 2.11
N TYR A 226 -9.12 8.86 2.32
CA TYR A 226 -9.72 8.65 3.65
C TYR A 226 -9.52 7.23 4.19
N TYR A 227 -8.96 6.35 3.37
CA TYR A 227 -8.55 4.98 3.71
C TYR A 227 -7.71 4.45 2.55
N SER A 228 -6.98 3.37 2.78
CA SER A 228 -6.16 2.69 1.77
C SER A 228 -6.58 1.23 1.66
N PHE A 229 -6.44 0.62 0.48
CA PHE A 229 -6.84 -0.77 0.31
C PHE A 229 -6.04 -1.51 -0.75
N SER A 230 -5.90 -2.82 -0.58
CA SER A 230 -5.53 -3.73 -1.65
C SER A 230 -6.79 -4.24 -2.33
N TYR A 231 -6.93 -3.97 -3.63
CA TYR A 231 -8.05 -4.43 -4.45
C TYR A 231 -7.73 -5.74 -5.16
N ASN A 232 -8.71 -6.64 -5.20
CA ASN A 232 -8.63 -7.88 -5.95
C ASN A 232 -9.60 -7.87 -7.12
N ASN A 233 -9.09 -7.58 -8.33
CA ASN A 233 -9.90 -7.52 -9.54
C ASN A 233 -10.59 -8.86 -9.88
N ALA A 234 -10.02 -10.00 -9.46
CA ALA A 234 -10.66 -11.29 -9.70
C ALA A 234 -11.86 -11.56 -8.77
N ARG A 235 -11.89 -10.93 -7.59
CA ARG A 235 -12.95 -11.08 -6.59
C ARG A 235 -13.94 -9.91 -6.59
N SER A 236 -13.61 -8.82 -7.28
CA SER A 236 -14.29 -7.52 -7.26
C SER A 236 -14.57 -6.98 -5.85
N THR A 237 -13.65 -7.25 -4.93
CA THR A 237 -13.70 -6.86 -3.52
C THR A 237 -12.28 -6.52 -3.05
N PRO A 238 -12.12 -5.72 -1.99
CA PRO A 238 -10.80 -5.53 -1.39
C PRO A 238 -10.34 -6.83 -0.72
N ASN A 239 -9.03 -7.09 -0.78
CA ASN A 239 -8.38 -8.10 0.08
C ASN A 239 -8.41 -7.61 1.54
N TRP A 240 -8.02 -6.34 1.72
CA TRP A 240 -8.06 -5.61 2.99
C TRP A 240 -8.23 -4.11 2.72
N VAL A 241 -8.75 -3.40 3.71
CA VAL A 241 -8.86 -1.94 3.79
C VAL A 241 -8.28 -1.50 5.13
N SER A 242 -7.44 -0.49 5.10
CA SER A 242 -6.74 0.05 6.27
C SER A 242 -7.05 1.54 6.41
N TRP A 243 -7.29 1.99 7.63
CA TRP A 243 -7.52 3.39 7.93
C TRP A 243 -7.12 3.75 9.36
N HIS A 244 -6.80 5.02 9.53
CA HIS A 244 -6.61 5.65 10.83
C HIS A 244 -7.91 6.35 11.21
N LEU A 245 -8.21 6.40 12.50
CA LEU A 245 -9.38 7.08 13.02
C LEU A 245 -9.03 7.80 14.31
N ASN A 246 -9.19 9.13 14.31
CA ASN A 246 -9.15 9.95 15.51
C ASN A 246 -10.37 10.88 15.60
N SER A 247 -10.35 11.76 16.60
CA SER A 247 -11.42 12.72 16.83
C SER A 247 -11.68 13.68 15.66
N GLY A 248 -10.66 13.97 14.83
CA GLY A 248 -10.76 14.87 13.68
C GLY A 248 -11.55 14.29 12.48
N ASP A 249 -11.68 12.98 12.40
CA ASP A 249 -12.47 12.30 11.37
C ASP A 249 -13.98 12.27 11.69
N ILE A 250 -14.33 12.53 12.95
CA ILE A 250 -15.70 12.53 13.46
C ILE A 250 -16.26 13.95 13.42
N GLY A 251 -17.37 14.12 12.72
CA GLY A 251 -18.12 15.36 12.65
C GLY A 251 -19.63 15.11 12.64
N SER A 252 -20.38 16.08 12.13
CA SER A 252 -21.85 16.05 12.09
C SER A 252 -22.43 15.77 10.70
N THR A 253 -21.59 15.35 9.74
CA THR A 253 -22.06 15.06 8.37
C THR A 253 -22.99 13.85 8.39
N SER A 254 -24.18 14.01 7.83
CA SER A 254 -25.13 12.91 7.63
C SER A 254 -24.58 11.85 6.67
N ARG A 255 -25.04 10.61 6.83
CA ARG A 255 -24.76 9.52 5.90
C ARG A 255 -25.21 9.89 4.48
N GLN A 256 -24.35 9.67 3.47
CA GLN A 256 -24.65 10.05 2.08
C GLN A 256 -25.47 9.01 1.30
N ASP A 257 -25.32 7.72 1.63
CA ASP A 257 -26.06 6.61 0.99
C ASP A 257 -25.90 6.54 -0.55
N ASP A 258 -24.83 7.13 -1.08
CA ASP A 258 -24.56 7.31 -2.51
C ASP A 258 -23.67 6.19 -3.08
N PHE A 259 -24.12 4.94 -2.89
CA PHE A 259 -23.45 3.74 -3.40
C PHE A 259 -23.17 3.86 -4.90
N ARG A 260 -21.90 3.79 -5.30
CA ARG A 260 -21.51 3.99 -6.70
C ARG A 260 -20.26 3.21 -7.10
N PRO A 261 -20.15 2.83 -8.39
CA PRO A 261 -18.91 2.25 -8.91
C PRO A 261 -17.73 3.20 -8.72
N ASN A 262 -16.54 2.65 -8.53
CA ASN A 262 -15.31 3.44 -8.53
C ASN A 262 -14.75 3.55 -9.95
N THR A 263 -14.94 4.72 -10.56
CA THR A 263 -14.51 4.99 -11.94
C THR A 263 -13.00 5.22 -12.07
N SER A 264 -12.25 5.28 -10.95
CA SER A 264 -10.79 5.37 -10.97
C SER A 264 -10.08 4.02 -11.13
N LEU A 265 -10.83 2.91 -11.12
CA LEU A 265 -10.25 1.59 -11.39
C LEU A 265 -9.67 1.52 -12.82
N PRO A 266 -8.59 0.75 -13.04
CA PRO A 266 -8.00 0.57 -14.37
C PRO A 266 -9.01 0.18 -15.45
N THR A 267 -8.83 0.73 -16.65
CA THR A 267 -9.70 0.44 -17.81
C THR A 267 -9.80 -1.07 -18.05
N GLY A 268 -11.03 -1.55 -18.25
CA GLY A 268 -11.34 -2.96 -18.51
C GLY A 268 -11.58 -3.80 -17.25
N TRP A 269 -11.37 -3.25 -16.05
CA TRP A 269 -11.74 -3.92 -14.81
C TRP A 269 -13.24 -3.81 -14.56
N TYR A 270 -13.81 -4.85 -13.95
CA TYR A 270 -15.22 -4.84 -13.60
C TYR A 270 -15.49 -3.82 -12.50
N GLN A 271 -16.39 -2.87 -12.77
CA GLN A 271 -16.80 -1.86 -11.81
C GLN A 271 -18.12 -2.30 -11.17
N VAL A 272 -18.04 -2.76 -9.92
CA VAL A 272 -19.21 -3.20 -9.16
C VAL A 272 -20.22 -2.05 -9.07
N GLY A 273 -21.44 -2.32 -9.49
CA GLY A 273 -22.53 -1.36 -9.50
C GLY A 273 -23.27 -1.33 -8.18
N SER A 274 -24.01 -0.23 -7.94
CA SER A 274 -24.93 -0.16 -6.80
C SER A 274 -25.96 -1.30 -6.83
N GLY A 275 -26.42 -1.71 -8.03
CA GLY A 275 -27.36 -2.80 -8.23
C GLY A 275 -26.82 -4.22 -7.98
N SER A 276 -25.50 -4.43 -7.96
CA SER A 276 -24.84 -5.76 -7.94
C SER A 276 -25.25 -6.68 -6.78
N TYR A 277 -25.74 -6.11 -5.68
CA TYR A 277 -26.12 -6.85 -4.47
C TYR A 277 -27.62 -7.18 -4.41
N SER A 278 -28.41 -6.65 -5.33
CA SER A 278 -29.88 -6.73 -5.30
C SER A 278 -30.36 -8.19 -5.39
N GLY A 279 -31.24 -8.59 -4.46
CA GLY A 279 -31.79 -9.94 -4.42
C GLY A 279 -30.84 -11.04 -3.96
N SER A 280 -29.56 -10.72 -3.69
CA SER A 280 -28.56 -11.71 -3.30
C SER A 280 -28.75 -12.28 -1.88
N GLY A 281 -29.45 -11.55 -1.02
CA GLY A 281 -29.55 -11.84 0.41
C GLY A 281 -28.35 -11.39 1.24
N PHE A 282 -27.40 -10.67 0.64
CA PHE A 282 -26.26 -10.03 1.32
C PHE A 282 -26.39 -8.51 1.30
N ASP A 283 -25.92 -7.88 2.37
CA ASP A 283 -25.77 -6.44 2.46
C ASP A 283 -24.51 -5.96 1.72
N ARG A 284 -24.50 -4.67 1.37
CA ARG A 284 -23.28 -3.93 1.00
C ARG A 284 -22.50 -3.60 2.28
N GLY A 285 -21.76 -4.58 2.79
CA GLY A 285 -20.96 -4.45 4.00
C GLY A 285 -19.78 -3.52 3.76
N HIS A 286 -19.70 -2.42 4.51
CA HIS A 286 -18.58 -1.48 4.40
C HIS A 286 -17.33 -2.08 5.04
N ASN A 287 -16.16 -1.79 4.45
CA ASN A 287 -14.91 -2.03 5.17
C ASN A 287 -14.57 -0.85 6.09
N CYS A 288 -14.26 0.30 5.51
CA CYS A 288 -14.24 1.58 6.24
C CYS A 288 -15.69 2.09 6.38
N PRO A 289 -16.27 2.14 7.58
CA PRO A 289 -17.69 2.43 7.74
C PRO A 289 -17.97 3.93 7.64
N SER A 290 -19.15 4.28 7.13
CA SER A 290 -19.59 5.67 7.00
C SER A 290 -19.53 6.46 8.32
N GLY A 291 -19.78 5.79 9.46
CA GLY A 291 -19.71 6.39 10.80
C GLY A 291 -18.31 6.84 11.22
N ASP A 292 -17.26 6.38 10.55
CA ASP A 292 -15.86 6.73 10.83
C ASP A 292 -15.39 7.92 9.96
N ARG A 293 -16.24 8.42 9.06
CA ARG A 293 -15.93 9.52 8.13
C ARG A 293 -17.07 10.53 8.10
N THR A 294 -17.25 11.29 9.17
CA THR A 294 -18.34 12.28 9.31
C THR A 294 -17.84 13.73 9.40
N SER A 295 -16.53 13.95 9.22
CA SER A 295 -15.89 15.27 9.18
C SER A 295 -16.35 16.15 8.01
N SER A 296 -16.68 15.55 6.86
CA SER A 296 -17.19 16.26 5.69
C SER A 296 -18.04 15.36 4.78
N VAL A 297 -18.84 15.97 3.89
CA VAL A 297 -19.60 15.27 2.84
C VAL A 297 -18.68 14.42 1.96
N THR A 298 -17.52 14.96 1.57
CA THR A 298 -16.55 14.24 0.73
C THR A 298 -15.98 13.02 1.44
N ALA A 299 -15.62 13.16 2.72
CA ALA A 299 -15.15 12.04 3.53
C ALA A 299 -16.21 10.94 3.63
N ASN A 300 -17.46 11.31 3.95
CA ASN A 300 -18.55 10.36 4.10
C ASN A 300 -18.91 9.68 2.78
N SER A 301 -19.05 10.45 1.69
CA SER A 301 -19.33 9.93 0.34
C SER A 301 -18.24 8.98 -0.15
N SER A 302 -16.97 9.16 0.27
CA SER A 302 -15.89 8.24 -0.11
C SER A 302 -16.17 6.80 0.32
N THR A 303 -16.81 6.58 1.47
CA THR A 303 -17.06 5.23 2.01
C THR A 303 -18.10 4.44 1.21
N PHE A 304 -18.84 5.09 0.31
CA PHE A 304 -19.88 4.49 -0.54
C PHE A 304 -19.38 4.03 -1.92
N LEU A 305 -18.07 4.15 -2.20
CA LEU A 305 -17.47 3.52 -3.36
C LEU A 305 -17.57 1.99 -3.23
N MET A 306 -18.02 1.31 -4.28
CA MET A 306 -18.19 -0.15 -4.23
C MET A 306 -16.88 -0.93 -4.04
N THR A 307 -15.72 -0.30 -4.25
CA THR A 307 -14.39 -0.86 -3.90
C THR A 307 -14.15 -0.98 -2.39
N ASN A 308 -14.99 -0.36 -1.56
CA ASN A 308 -15.02 -0.48 -0.10
C ASN A 308 -16.05 -1.52 0.39
N MET A 309 -16.72 -2.24 -0.51
CA MET A 309 -17.83 -3.16 -0.16
C MET A 309 -17.43 -4.62 -0.25
N ILE A 310 -18.01 -5.43 0.64
CA ILE A 310 -18.05 -6.89 0.55
C ILE A 310 -19.48 -7.41 0.72
N PRO A 311 -19.85 -8.56 0.13
CA PRO A 311 -21.10 -9.25 0.46
C PRO A 311 -21.05 -9.73 1.92
N GLN A 312 -21.83 -9.08 2.78
CA GLN A 312 -21.86 -9.42 4.21
C GLN A 312 -23.25 -9.89 4.62
N ALA A 313 -23.31 -10.98 5.38
CA ALA A 313 -24.57 -11.51 5.90
C ALA A 313 -25.26 -10.44 6.77
N PRO A 314 -26.57 -10.17 6.59
CA PRO A 314 -27.25 -9.09 7.29
C PRO A 314 -27.10 -9.09 8.82
N GLN A 315 -27.15 -10.26 9.48
CA GLN A 315 -26.96 -10.33 10.93
C GLN A 315 -25.52 -10.03 11.34
N ASN A 316 -24.53 -10.43 10.54
CA ASN A 316 -23.15 -10.04 10.78
C ASN A 316 -23.01 -8.51 10.62
N ASN A 317 -23.42 -7.95 9.48
CA ASN A 317 -23.27 -6.52 9.18
C ASN A 317 -24.00 -5.61 10.17
N GLN A 318 -25.31 -5.83 10.37
CA GLN A 318 -26.18 -4.89 11.08
C GLN A 318 -26.10 -5.02 12.60
N GLN A 319 -25.59 -6.15 13.11
CA GLN A 319 -25.51 -6.43 14.54
C GLN A 319 -24.05 -6.58 14.95
N THR A 320 -23.45 -7.76 14.77
CA THR A 320 -22.11 -8.09 15.28
C THR A 320 -21.07 -7.06 14.86
N TRP A 321 -20.99 -6.76 13.56
CA TRP A 321 -20.03 -5.83 12.99
C TRP A 321 -20.31 -4.38 13.41
N ASN A 322 -21.56 -3.93 13.31
CA ASN A 322 -21.97 -2.59 13.76
C ASN A 322 -21.68 -2.38 15.26
N ASN A 323 -21.88 -3.38 16.11
CA ASN A 323 -21.58 -3.31 17.55
C ASN A 323 -20.07 -3.13 17.80
N LEU A 324 -19.21 -3.81 17.02
CA LEU A 324 -17.76 -3.60 17.07
C LEU A 324 -17.39 -2.18 16.61
N GLU A 325 -17.99 -1.70 15.52
CA GLU A 325 -17.74 -0.35 15.00
C GLU A 325 -18.17 0.76 15.96
N ILE A 326 -19.31 0.59 16.64
CA ILE A 326 -19.75 1.49 17.72
C ILE A 326 -18.73 1.49 18.85
N TYR A 327 -18.22 0.31 19.24
CA TYR A 327 -17.21 0.20 20.29
C TYR A 327 -15.91 0.93 19.90
N ILE A 328 -15.43 0.76 18.67
CA ILE A 328 -14.24 1.46 18.15
C ILE A 328 -14.40 2.98 18.28
N ARG A 329 -15.54 3.54 17.84
CA ARG A 329 -15.82 4.98 17.98
C ARG A 329 -15.93 5.45 19.44
N SER A 330 -16.34 4.56 20.35
CA SER A 330 -16.34 4.87 21.79
C SER A 330 -14.93 5.01 22.36
N LEU A 331 -13.96 4.25 21.85
CA LEU A 331 -12.54 4.41 22.23
C LEU A 331 -12.01 5.77 21.77
N VAL A 332 -12.36 6.19 20.56
CA VAL A 332 -11.98 7.50 20.02
C VAL A 332 -12.60 8.63 20.85
N SER A 333 -13.88 8.49 21.18
CA SER A 333 -14.57 9.44 22.07
C SER A 333 -13.95 9.51 23.48
N ALA A 334 -13.27 8.44 23.91
CA ALA A 334 -12.55 8.39 25.19
C ALA A 334 -11.13 8.97 25.11
N GLY A 335 -10.73 9.62 24.01
CA GLY A 335 -9.42 10.26 23.85
C GLY A 335 -8.33 9.34 23.29
N ASN A 336 -8.72 8.26 22.62
CA ASN A 336 -7.79 7.44 21.85
C ASN A 336 -7.85 7.83 20.37
N GLU A 337 -6.85 7.37 19.64
CA GLU A 337 -6.91 7.16 18.21
C GLU A 337 -6.71 5.67 17.94
N VAL A 338 -7.15 5.22 16.77
CA VAL A 338 -7.09 3.81 16.41
C VAL A 338 -6.63 3.64 14.98
N TYR A 339 -5.86 2.59 14.76
CA TYR A 339 -5.48 2.11 13.44
C TYR A 339 -6.21 0.81 13.19
N ILE A 340 -6.94 0.74 12.09
CA ILE A 340 -7.86 -0.35 11.80
C ILE A 340 -7.51 -0.95 10.45
N ILE A 341 -7.35 -2.27 10.43
CA ILE A 341 -7.23 -3.06 9.21
C ILE A 341 -8.38 -4.04 9.19
N MET A 342 -9.20 -4.01 8.14
CA MET A 342 -10.30 -4.95 7.92
C MET A 342 -10.07 -5.72 6.64
N GLY A 343 -10.48 -6.97 6.60
CA GLY A 343 -10.47 -7.74 5.36
C GLY A 343 -11.39 -8.94 5.41
N ASN A 344 -11.24 -9.77 4.39
CA ASN A 344 -12.04 -10.97 4.21
C ASN A 344 -11.24 -12.05 3.48
N TYR A 345 -11.54 -13.31 3.75
CA TYR A 345 -10.86 -14.43 3.10
C TYR A 345 -11.82 -15.57 2.81
N ASP A 346 -11.30 -16.56 2.08
CA ASP A 346 -12.03 -17.73 1.60
C ASP A 346 -13.30 -17.34 0.82
N THR A 347 -14.19 -18.32 0.62
CA THR A 347 -15.40 -18.16 -0.18
C THR A 347 -16.51 -19.02 0.39
N GLY A 348 -17.73 -18.48 0.48
CA GLY A 348 -18.90 -19.23 0.96
C GLY A 348 -19.53 -18.64 2.21
N GLY A 349 -20.36 -17.61 2.03
CA GLY A 349 -21.16 -17.01 3.11
C GLY A 349 -22.61 -17.48 3.09
N THR A 350 -23.35 -17.22 4.17
CA THR A 350 -24.79 -17.49 4.26
C THR A 350 -25.54 -16.21 4.59
N GLY A 351 -26.18 -15.63 3.57
CA GLY A 351 -27.04 -14.45 3.69
C GLY A 351 -28.47 -14.78 4.11
N SER A 352 -29.39 -13.83 3.96
CA SER A 352 -30.81 -13.99 4.34
C SER A 352 -31.56 -15.04 3.51
N ASN A 353 -31.06 -15.37 2.32
CA ASN A 353 -31.67 -16.39 1.46
C ASN A 353 -31.35 -17.82 1.93
N GLY A 354 -30.48 -17.99 2.93
CA GLY A 354 -30.01 -19.30 3.40
C GLY A 354 -29.02 -19.97 2.43
N GLY A 355 -28.52 -21.14 2.81
CA GLY A 355 -27.53 -21.88 2.04
C GLY A 355 -26.16 -21.19 1.95
N THR A 356 -25.21 -21.82 1.25
CA THR A 356 -23.88 -21.25 1.02
C THR A 356 -23.84 -20.59 -0.36
N THR A 357 -23.50 -19.31 -0.40
CA THR A 357 -23.30 -18.55 -1.64
C THR A 357 -21.83 -18.20 -1.79
N SER A 358 -21.25 -18.54 -2.94
CA SER A 358 -19.84 -18.27 -3.25
C SER A 358 -19.62 -16.97 -4.03
N THR A 359 -20.58 -16.59 -4.86
CA THR A 359 -20.53 -15.37 -5.67
C THR A 359 -21.92 -14.77 -5.84
N ILE A 360 -21.98 -13.45 -6.02
CA ILE A 360 -23.19 -12.72 -6.43
C ILE A 360 -22.94 -12.03 -7.78
N ASP A 361 -23.95 -11.32 -8.28
CA ASP A 361 -23.84 -10.51 -9.50
C ASP A 361 -23.32 -11.30 -10.71
N ASN A 362 -23.96 -12.43 -11.01
CA ASN A 362 -23.58 -13.34 -12.10
C ASN A 362 -22.12 -13.84 -12.03
N GLY A 363 -21.56 -13.95 -10.83
CA GLY A 363 -20.20 -14.45 -10.62
C GLY A 363 -19.14 -13.36 -10.51
N HIS A 364 -19.50 -12.08 -10.68
CA HIS A 364 -18.52 -11.00 -10.68
C HIS A 364 -18.00 -10.62 -9.29
N VAL A 365 -18.80 -10.83 -8.24
CA VAL A 365 -18.43 -10.43 -6.87
C VAL A 365 -18.36 -11.67 -5.98
N THR A 366 -17.20 -11.93 -5.40
CA THR A 366 -16.99 -13.06 -4.49
C THR A 366 -17.63 -12.80 -3.13
N VAL A 367 -18.30 -13.81 -2.57
CA VAL A 367 -18.83 -13.79 -1.21
C VAL A 367 -17.82 -14.47 -0.29
N PRO A 368 -17.21 -13.76 0.68
CA PRO A 368 -16.27 -14.37 1.60
C PRO A 368 -16.99 -15.27 2.62
N SER A 369 -16.31 -16.31 3.11
CA SER A 369 -16.81 -17.10 4.24
C SER A 369 -16.53 -16.43 5.59
N ASN A 370 -15.53 -15.56 5.66
CA ASN A 370 -15.07 -14.92 6.89
C ASN A 370 -14.75 -13.44 6.69
N VAL A 371 -14.98 -12.66 7.74
CA VAL A 371 -14.69 -11.23 7.80
C VAL A 371 -13.92 -10.94 9.09
N TRP A 372 -12.79 -10.26 8.97
CA TRP A 372 -11.88 -10.00 10.08
C TRP A 372 -11.52 -8.53 10.21
N LYS A 373 -11.15 -8.11 11.42
CA LYS A 373 -10.68 -6.75 11.73
C LYS A 373 -9.63 -6.79 12.84
N VAL A 374 -8.55 -6.05 12.65
CA VAL A 374 -7.50 -5.77 13.64
C VAL A 374 -7.54 -4.29 13.97
N ILE A 375 -7.54 -3.96 15.26
CA ILE A 375 -7.62 -2.59 15.80
C ILE A 375 -6.47 -2.39 16.78
N VAL A 376 -5.55 -1.48 16.47
CA VAL A 376 -4.52 -1.01 17.40
C VAL A 376 -5.01 0.26 18.07
N VAL A 377 -4.99 0.29 19.40
CA VAL A 377 -5.53 1.39 20.21
C VAL A 377 -4.40 2.10 20.95
N ILE A 378 -4.23 3.39 20.69
CA ILE A 378 -3.28 4.26 21.40
C ILE A 378 -3.98 5.55 21.86
N PRO A 379 -3.50 6.22 22.91
CA PRO A 379 -3.98 7.57 23.22
C PRO A 379 -3.85 8.48 22.00
N ASP A 380 -4.73 9.46 21.81
CA ASP A 380 -4.62 10.44 20.70
C ASP A 380 -3.34 11.30 20.86
N GLY A 381 -2.65 11.63 19.77
CA GLY A 381 -1.43 12.45 19.81
C GLY A 381 -0.61 12.41 18.52
N ASN A 382 0.72 12.54 18.66
CA ASN A 382 1.65 12.52 17.54
C ASN A 382 2.79 11.52 17.77
N ASN A 383 3.54 11.23 16.71
CA ASN A 383 4.62 10.24 16.65
C ASN A 383 4.13 8.83 16.98
N ASP A 384 3.07 8.40 16.32
CA ASP A 384 2.22 7.27 16.70
C ASP A 384 2.98 5.95 16.82
N LEU A 385 3.89 5.66 15.88
CA LEU A 385 4.75 4.47 15.94
C LEU A 385 5.58 4.40 17.23
N SER A 386 6.02 5.55 17.76
CA SER A 386 6.81 5.59 19.00
C SER A 386 5.98 5.31 20.26
N ARG A 387 4.66 5.42 20.16
CA ARG A 387 3.70 5.15 21.25
C ARG A 387 3.15 3.73 21.20
N ILE A 388 3.47 2.97 20.15
CA ILE A 388 3.13 1.56 20.04
C ILE A 388 4.27 0.73 20.66
N SER A 389 3.90 -0.13 21.61
CA SER A 389 4.82 -0.95 22.39
C SER A 389 4.21 -2.32 22.67
N THR A 390 4.96 -3.19 23.35
CA THR A 390 4.49 -4.53 23.76
C THR A 390 3.30 -4.51 24.72
N SER A 391 2.97 -3.36 25.31
CA SER A 391 1.77 -3.18 26.16
C SER A 391 0.61 -2.49 25.43
N THR A 392 0.77 -2.15 24.15
CA THR A 392 -0.29 -1.53 23.37
C THR A 392 -1.43 -2.51 23.18
N ARG A 393 -2.65 -2.01 23.35
CA ARG A 393 -3.85 -2.82 23.23
C ARG A 393 -4.16 -3.07 21.76
N VAL A 394 -4.29 -4.34 21.39
CA VAL A 394 -4.68 -4.79 20.05
C VAL A 394 -5.92 -5.67 20.17
N ILE A 395 -6.95 -5.36 19.39
CA ILE A 395 -8.18 -6.14 19.31
C ILE A 395 -8.24 -6.78 17.94
N ALA A 396 -8.25 -8.11 17.89
CA ALA A 396 -8.45 -8.87 16.66
C ALA A 396 -9.77 -9.65 16.74
N VAL A 397 -10.60 -9.55 15.70
CA VAL A 397 -11.91 -10.21 15.60
C VAL A 397 -12.00 -10.92 14.26
N ASN A 398 -12.48 -12.16 14.26
CA ASN A 398 -12.71 -12.95 13.04
C ASN A 398 -14.09 -13.63 13.10
N THR A 399 -15.00 -13.16 12.25
CA THR A 399 -16.40 -13.61 12.22
C THR A 399 -16.68 -14.53 11.03
N PRO A 400 -17.48 -15.59 11.19
CA PRO A 400 -18.07 -16.26 10.04
C PRO A 400 -19.09 -15.33 9.37
N ASN A 401 -19.11 -15.29 8.04
CA ASN A 401 -19.99 -14.42 7.25
C ASN A 401 -21.37 -15.07 7.07
N VAL A 402 -22.13 -15.10 8.16
CA VAL A 402 -23.20 -16.06 8.36
C VAL A 402 -24.38 -15.40 9.09
N ASN A 403 -25.60 -15.73 8.68
CA ASN A 403 -26.82 -15.14 9.22
C ASN A 403 -27.35 -15.80 10.50
N SER A 404 -26.56 -16.65 11.15
CA SER A 404 -26.88 -17.31 12.43
C SER A 404 -25.85 -16.95 13.51
N ILE A 405 -25.15 -15.84 13.31
CA ILE A 405 -24.08 -15.35 14.18
C ILE A 405 -24.63 -14.69 15.44
N SER A 406 -23.87 -14.72 16.54
CA SER A 406 -24.16 -13.93 17.74
C SER A 406 -23.93 -12.45 17.49
N SER A 407 -24.78 -11.59 18.03
CA SER A 407 -24.61 -10.13 17.98
C SER A 407 -23.47 -9.63 18.88
N ASP A 408 -22.97 -10.45 19.80
CA ASP A 408 -21.82 -10.14 20.64
C ASP A 408 -20.51 -10.44 19.90
N TRP A 409 -19.91 -9.39 19.33
CA TRP A 409 -18.64 -9.48 18.62
C TRP A 409 -17.49 -10.01 19.49
N LYS A 410 -17.57 -9.86 20.81
CA LYS A 410 -16.51 -10.31 21.74
C LYS A 410 -16.32 -11.83 21.71
N SER A 411 -17.37 -12.58 21.34
CA SER A 411 -17.32 -14.03 21.17
C SER A 411 -16.46 -14.49 19.99
N TYR A 412 -16.08 -13.56 19.10
CA TYR A 412 -15.27 -13.80 17.89
C TYR A 412 -13.87 -13.20 17.98
N ARG A 413 -13.42 -12.81 19.19
CA ARG A 413 -12.05 -12.36 19.42
C ARG A 413 -11.05 -13.48 19.13
N THR A 414 -9.92 -13.11 18.57
CA THR A 414 -8.82 -13.99 18.21
C THR A 414 -7.50 -13.25 18.39
N THR A 415 -6.38 -13.88 18.02
CA THR A 415 -5.06 -13.26 17.89
C THR A 415 -4.86 -12.69 16.48
N VAL A 416 -3.92 -11.75 16.30
CA VAL A 416 -3.50 -11.30 14.97
C VAL A 416 -2.81 -12.45 14.23
N ASP A 417 -1.95 -13.22 14.92
CA ASP A 417 -1.29 -14.42 14.37
C ASP A 417 -2.27 -15.39 13.70
N ALA A 418 -3.46 -15.56 14.28
CA ALA A 418 -4.49 -16.46 13.72
C ALA A 418 -5.12 -15.89 12.44
N ILE A 419 -5.24 -14.57 12.32
CA ILE A 419 -5.70 -13.90 11.10
C ILE A 419 -4.62 -13.98 10.03
N GLU A 420 -3.35 -13.75 10.37
CA GLU A 420 -2.22 -13.91 9.46
C GLU A 420 -2.11 -15.35 8.95
N SER A 421 -2.21 -16.33 9.84
CA SER A 421 -2.22 -17.74 9.47
C SER A 421 -3.38 -18.11 8.52
N ALA A 422 -4.53 -17.44 8.63
CA ALA A 422 -5.69 -17.68 7.76
C ALA A 422 -5.58 -16.97 6.40
N THR A 423 -4.84 -15.87 6.33
CA THR A 423 -4.81 -14.97 5.16
C THR A 423 -3.50 -15.03 4.37
N GLY A 424 -2.40 -15.44 5.02
CA GLY A 424 -1.04 -15.34 4.51
C GLY A 424 -0.50 -13.90 4.51
N TYR A 425 -1.13 -12.98 5.24
CA TYR A 425 -0.67 -11.59 5.37
C TYR A 425 0.31 -11.42 6.53
N ASP A 426 1.09 -10.34 6.46
CA ASP A 426 1.98 -9.82 7.50
C ASP A 426 1.38 -8.48 7.99
N LEU A 427 0.48 -8.59 8.96
CA LEU A 427 -0.25 -7.48 9.55
C LEU A 427 0.68 -6.76 10.53
N LEU A 428 0.50 -5.45 10.69
CA LEU A 428 1.32 -4.63 11.58
C LEU A 428 2.83 -4.62 11.25
N SER A 429 3.20 -5.03 10.03
CA SER A 429 4.58 -5.03 9.48
C SER A 429 5.33 -3.69 9.58
N GLY A 430 4.62 -2.58 9.80
CA GLY A 430 5.23 -1.28 10.10
C GLY A 430 5.85 -1.16 11.50
N LEU A 431 5.59 -2.12 12.40
CA LEU A 431 6.11 -2.14 13.77
C LEU A 431 7.44 -2.93 13.87
N PRO A 432 8.26 -2.70 14.91
CA PRO A 432 9.42 -3.57 15.18
C PRO A 432 9.00 -5.01 15.48
N ALA A 433 9.73 -5.99 14.95
CA ALA A 433 9.42 -7.42 15.11
C ALA A 433 9.27 -7.88 16.57
N ASN A 434 10.04 -7.29 17.51
CA ASN A 434 9.92 -7.62 18.93
C ASN A 434 8.63 -7.09 19.59
N VAL A 435 8.00 -6.08 18.99
CA VAL A 435 6.69 -5.57 19.41
C VAL A 435 5.58 -6.43 18.84
N GLN A 436 5.63 -6.68 17.53
CA GLN A 436 4.73 -7.59 16.79
C GLN A 436 4.56 -8.92 17.52
N GLN A 437 5.67 -9.62 17.78
CA GLN A 437 5.71 -10.92 18.45
C GLN A 437 4.93 -10.99 19.78
N VAL A 438 4.81 -9.86 20.51
CA VAL A 438 4.09 -9.82 21.78
C VAL A 438 2.62 -9.47 21.58
N ILE A 439 2.31 -8.44 20.78
CA ILE A 439 0.94 -7.93 20.67
C ILE A 439 0.09 -8.79 19.73
N GLU A 440 0.69 -9.46 18.76
CA GLU A 440 -0.02 -10.26 17.76
C GLU A 440 -0.46 -11.62 18.30
N ALA A 441 0.30 -12.18 19.24
CA ALA A 441 0.02 -13.45 19.91
C ALA A 441 -1.08 -13.37 21.00
N GLN A 442 -1.57 -12.18 21.33
CA GLN A 442 -2.50 -11.97 22.44
C GLN A 442 -3.95 -11.86 21.97
N VAL A 443 -4.86 -12.41 22.78
CA VAL A 443 -6.30 -12.15 22.66
C VAL A 443 -6.68 -11.03 23.63
N ASP A 444 -7.31 -9.98 23.13
CA ASP A 444 -7.82 -8.86 23.95
C ASP A 444 -8.77 -9.35 25.05
N ASN A 445 -8.72 -8.74 26.24
CA ASN A 445 -9.33 -9.26 27.47
C ASN A 445 -10.62 -8.54 27.94
N LEU A 446 -11.35 -7.86 27.04
CA LEU A 446 -12.69 -7.27 27.24
C LEU A 446 -13.83 -8.13 27.78
#